data_AF-A0A950PBA9-F1
#
_entry.id   AF-A0A950PBA9-F1
#
_cell.length_a   1.000
_cell.length_b   1.000
_cell.length_c   1.000
_cell.angle_alpha   90.00
_cell.angle_beta   90.00
_cell.angle_gamma   90.00
#
_symmetry.space_group_name_H-M   'P 1'
#
loop_
_entity.id
_entity.type
_entity.pdbx_description
1 polymer ?
#
loop_
_entity_poly.entity_id
_entity_poly.type
_entity_poly.pdbx_seq_one_letter_code
_entity_poly.pdbx_strand_id
1 'polypeptide(L)' 'TIRTGQTHVNRWSDDLLQRILEEQIDPSFVITHRVPLAQGPEMYKAFRDKQDGCIKVMLQP' A
#
# COMPACT_ATOMS: atom_id res chain seq x y z
N THR A 1 -6.61 27.41 -2.87
CA THR A 1 -6.82 26.86 -1.52
C THR A 1 -6.24 25.47 -1.46
N ILE A 2 -5.45 25.15 -0.42
CA ILE A 2 -4.97 23.77 -0.19
C ILE A 2 -6.13 22.99 0.44
N ARG A 3 -6.46 21.81 -0.10
CA ARG A 3 -7.44 20.90 0.51
C ARG A 3 -6.68 19.93 1.41
N THR A 4 -7.01 19.93 2.71
CA THR A 4 -6.39 19.09 3.73
C THR A 4 -7.45 18.28 4.48
N GLY A 5 -7.04 17.28 5.26
CA GLY A 5 -7.91 16.42 6.05
C GLY A 5 -7.59 14.94 5.86
N GLN A 6 -8.23 14.10 6.68
CA GLN A 6 -8.19 12.65 6.47
C GLN A 6 -8.99 12.29 5.22
N THR A 7 -8.52 11.31 4.46
CA THR A 7 -9.21 10.82 3.27
C THR A 7 -10.57 10.24 3.64
N HIS A 8 -11.63 10.66 2.93
CA HIS A 8 -12.95 10.07 3.08
C HIS A 8 -13.05 8.73 2.34
N VAL A 9 -12.42 7.70 2.90
CA VAL A 9 -12.20 6.38 2.26
C VAL A 9 -13.51 5.77 1.76
N ASN A 10 -14.56 5.73 2.60
CA ASN A 10 -15.84 5.11 2.26
C ASN A 10 -16.51 5.68 1.00
N ARG A 11 -16.28 6.96 0.66
CA ARG A 11 -16.82 7.54 -0.58
C ARG A 11 -16.17 6.99 -1.85
N TRP A 12 -14.93 6.51 -1.74
CA TRP A 12 -14.11 6.14 -2.90
C TRP A 12 -13.86 4.64 -3.00
N SER A 13 -13.99 3.88 -1.91
CA SER A 13 -13.68 2.45 -1.89
C SER A 13 -14.39 1.65 -2.99
N ASP A 14 -15.69 1.88 -3.20
CA ASP A 14 -16.50 1.09 -4.13
C ASP A 14 -16.10 1.35 -5.60
N ASP A 15 -15.95 2.63 -5.99
CA ASP A 15 -15.49 3.01 -7.34
C ASP A 15 -14.08 2.51 -7.62
N LEU A 16 -13.16 2.65 -6.65
CA LEU A 16 -11.78 2.18 -6.82
C LEU A 16 -11.70 0.66 -6.92
N LEU A 17 -12.48 -0.07 -6.13
CA LEU A 17 -12.56 -1.53 -6.23
C LEU A 17 -13.11 -1.96 -7.59
N GLN A 18 -14.17 -1.32 -8.08
CA GLN A 18 -14.73 -1.61 -9.40
C GLN A 18 -13.69 -1.42 -10.50
N ARG A 19 -12.91 -0.33 -10.47
CA ARG A 19 -11.84 -0.09 -11.44
C ARG A 19 -10.73 -1.15 -11.41
N ILE A 20 -10.42 -1.70 -10.23
CA ILE A 20 -9.48 -2.81 -10.10
C ILE A 20 -10.06 -4.07 -10.76
N LEU A 21 -11.32 -4.39 -10.47
CA LEU A 21 -12.00 -5.56 -11.02
C LEU A 21 -12.20 -5.47 -12.54
N GLU A 22 -12.37 -4.27 -13.08
CA GLU A 22 -12.47 -3.98 -14.52
C GLU A 22 -11.07 -3.85 -15.18
N GLU A 23 -9.99 -4.18 -14.46
CA GLU A 23 -8.60 -4.12 -14.94
C GLU A 23 -8.15 -2.72 -15.42
N GLN A 24 -8.87 -1.65 -15.05
CA GLN A 24 -8.49 -0.28 -15.39
C GLN A 24 -7.26 0.19 -14.61
N ILE A 25 -7.06 -0.38 -13.41
CA ILE A 25 -5.91 -0.12 -12.56
C ILE A 25 -5.43 -1.42 -11.91
N ASP A 26 -4.12 -1.65 -11.89
CA ASP A 26 -3.48 -2.66 -11.07
C ASP A 26 -2.60 -1.96 -10.02
N PRO A 27 -2.97 -1.95 -8.73
CA PRO A 27 -2.14 -1.34 -7.69
C PRO A 27 -1.03 -2.28 -7.18
N SER A 28 -0.98 -3.53 -7.63
CA SER A 28 -0.07 -4.54 -7.09
C SER A 28 1.41 -4.22 -7.35
N PHE A 29 1.72 -3.48 -8.41
CA PHE A 29 3.09 -3.10 -8.77
C PHE A 29 3.81 -2.28 -7.69
N VAL A 30 3.08 -1.59 -6.81
CA VAL A 30 3.71 -0.82 -5.73
C VAL A 30 4.27 -1.71 -4.62
N ILE A 31 3.81 -2.97 -4.54
CA ILE A 31 4.23 -3.94 -3.52
C ILE A 31 5.62 -4.47 -3.88
N THR A 32 6.63 -3.95 -3.20
CA THR A 32 8.03 -4.35 -3.37
C THR A 32 8.42 -5.58 -2.55
N HIS A 33 7.77 -5.79 -1.40
CA HIS A 33 8.13 -6.86 -0.46
C HIS A 33 6.87 -7.55 0.06
N ARG A 34 6.90 -8.89 0.07
CA ARG A 34 5.89 -9.75 0.69
C ARG A 34 6.61 -10.65 1.68
N VAL A 35 6.29 -10.52 2.96
CA VAL A 35 6.99 -11.27 4.03
C VAL A 35 6.01 -11.76 5.10
N PRO A 36 6.37 -12.80 5.87
CA PRO A 36 5.61 -13.19 7.05
C PRO A 36 5.53 -12.08 8.09
N LEU A 37 4.46 -12.05 8.88
CA LEU A 37 4.23 -11.07 9.94
C LEU A 37 5.41 -10.98 10.93
N ALA A 38 6.08 -12.11 11.19
CA ALA A 38 7.25 -12.19 12.06
C ALA A 38 8.42 -11.29 11.61
N GLN A 39 8.53 -10.96 10.32
CA GLN A 39 9.56 -10.05 9.78
C GLN A 39 9.14 -8.57 9.80
N GLY A 40 8.01 -8.26 10.43
CA GLY A 40 7.50 -6.89 10.57
C GLY A 40 8.55 -5.91 11.07
N PRO A 41 9.25 -6.17 12.20
CA PRO A 41 10.25 -5.26 12.76
C PRO A 41 11.36 -4.88 11.76
N GLU A 42 11.90 -5.85 11.03
CA GLU A 42 12.93 -5.65 10.02
C GLU A 42 12.40 -4.81 8.85
N MET A 43 11.19 -5.10 8.39
CA MET A 43 10.57 -4.36 7.28
C MET A 43 10.22 -2.91 7.65
N TYR A 44 9.82 -2.65 8.90
CA TYR A 44 9.65 -1.28 9.40
C TYR A 44 10.96 -0.49 9.34
N LYS A 45 12.08 -1.13 9.72
CA LYS A 45 13.42 -0.53 9.61
C LYS A 45 13.77 -0.24 8.14
N ALA A 46 13.60 -1.22 7.25
CA ALA A 46 13.90 -1.08 5.83
C ALA A 46 13.07 0.05 5.17
N PHE A 47 11.78 0.14 5.47
CA PHE A 47 10.90 1.18 4.95
C PHE A 47 11.29 2.58 5.45
N ARG A 48 11.57 2.73 6.75
CA ARG A 48 12.01 4.00 7.34
C ARG A 48 13.35 4.46 6.76
N ASP A 49 14.30 3.53 6.65
CA ASP A 49 15.66 3.81 6.21
C ASP A 49 15.79 3.84 4.67
N LYS A 50 14.69 3.62 3.93
CA LYS A 50 14.60 3.58 2.45
C LYS A 50 15.61 2.63 1.80
N GLN A 51 15.78 1.45 2.40
CA GLN A 51 16.71 0.43 1.93
C GLN A 51 16.06 -0.45 0.86
N ASP A 52 16.88 -1.04 -0.01
CA ASP A 52 16.49 -2.09 -0.96
C ASP A 52 15.29 -1.75 -1.86
N GLY A 53 15.10 -0.47 -2.18
CA GLY A 53 13.96 -0.01 -2.98
C GLY A 53 12.61 -0.29 -2.31
N CYS A 54 12.55 -0.34 -0.98
CA CYS A 54 11.32 -0.59 -0.24
C CYS A 54 10.29 0.54 -0.44
N ILE A 55 9.22 0.25 -1.18
CA ILE A 55 8.12 1.19 -1.48
C ILE A 55 6.88 0.82 -0.67
N LYS A 56 6.45 -0.44 -0.75
CA LYS A 56 5.30 -0.98 -0.01
C LYS A 56 5.59 -2.41 0.41
N VAL A 57 5.35 -2.70 1.67
CA VAL A 57 5.48 -4.03 2.28
C VAL A 57 4.07 -4.59 2.51
N MET A 58 3.86 -5.83 2.12
CA MET A 58 2.68 -6.63 2.49
C MET A 58 3.09 -7.68 3.52
N LEU A 59 2.60 -7.54 4.75
CA LEU A 59 2.79 -8.52 5.82
C LEU A 59 1.72 -9.62 5.69
N GLN A 60 2.16 -10.87 5.56
CA GLN A 60 1.30 -12.03 5.49
C GLN A 60 1.21 -12.69 6.88
N PRO A 61 0.00 -12.87 7.45
CA PRO A 61 -0.18 -13.52 8.74
C PRO A 61 0.41 -14.93 8.82
#